data_AF-A0A2S1XLA7-F1
#
_entry.id   AF-A0A2S1XLA7-F1
#
_cell.length_a   1.000
_cell.length_b   1.000
_cell.length_c   1.000
_cell.angle_alpha   90.00
_cell.angle_beta   90.00
_cell.angle_gamma   90.00
#
_symmetry.space_group_name_H-M   'P 1'
#
loop_
_entity.id
_entity.type
_entity.pdbx_description
1 polymer ?
#
loop_
_entity_poly.entity_id
_entity_poly.type
_entity_poly.pdbx_seq_one_letter_code
_entity_poly.pdbx_strand_id
1 'polypeptide(L)'
;MPGNDNAAPWHARSWVRMAAAVMLIVAGASGGWLGRGAVDQSPVVQQRQTLQTFAEEATQAHRFYTSDERFQVELGADNQDELNSWLSKRVGRDVFGPDLDKVGLRLIGGRSLPTELGAGAQYMYVNEANKRVTLFVGAPRSGNPAKFGFSQNGDVATIYWVEGPLAYALAGRMSKEDLLRVAEAVYNDVKAGPRRPEPQPQQNQQPQPQQEQQPQQQQDQPPAGVQPISDTHKPKDS
;
A
#
# COMPACT_ATOMS: atom_id res chain seq x y z
N MET A 1 -19.09 -88.22 -38.85
CA MET A 1 -19.62 -86.94 -38.34
C MET A 1 -19.58 -86.97 -36.82
N PRO A 2 -19.43 -85.84 -36.09
CA PRO A 2 -18.81 -84.52 -36.36
C PRO A 2 -17.46 -84.40 -35.59
N GLY A 3 -16.51 -83.51 -35.86
CA GLY A 3 -16.61 -82.04 -35.89
C GLY A 3 -16.25 -81.46 -34.52
N ASN A 4 -14.97 -81.40 -34.16
CA ASN A 4 -14.50 -80.82 -32.89
C ASN A 4 -14.18 -79.34 -33.07
N ASP A 5 -15.21 -78.50 -32.99
CA ASP A 5 -15.13 -77.05 -33.16
C ASP A 5 -14.91 -76.36 -31.81
N ASN A 6 -13.73 -76.51 -31.23
CA ASN A 6 -13.32 -75.74 -30.05
C ASN A 6 -12.74 -74.39 -30.48
N ALA A 7 -13.58 -73.52 -31.04
CA ALA A 7 -13.21 -72.12 -31.27
C ALA A 7 -13.27 -71.37 -29.93
N ALA A 8 -12.12 -71.15 -29.29
CA ALA A 8 -12.03 -70.25 -28.14
C ALA A 8 -12.56 -68.86 -28.52
N PRO A 9 -13.50 -68.25 -27.78
CA PRO A 9 -14.11 -66.98 -28.17
C PRO A 9 -13.13 -65.83 -27.94
N TRP A 10 -12.30 -65.56 -28.94
CA TRP A 10 -11.35 -64.45 -28.98
C TRP A 10 -12.02 -63.07 -28.84
N HIS A 11 -13.33 -62.98 -29.12
CA HIS A 11 -14.15 -61.77 -28.91
C HIS A 11 -14.47 -61.46 -27.44
N ALA A 12 -14.56 -62.47 -26.56
CA ALA A 12 -14.89 -62.27 -25.15
C ALA A 12 -13.80 -61.44 -24.43
N ARG A 13 -12.54 -61.55 -24.88
CA ARG A 13 -11.39 -60.82 -24.32
C ARG A 13 -11.46 -59.31 -24.62
N SER A 14 -11.97 -58.92 -25.79
CA SER A 14 -12.07 -57.51 -26.21
C SER A 14 -13.21 -56.79 -25.50
N TRP A 15 -14.33 -57.48 -25.30
CA TRP A 15 -15.48 -56.93 -24.56
C TRP A 15 -15.17 -56.75 -23.08
N VAL A 16 -14.47 -57.70 -22.47
CA VAL A 16 -13.99 -57.58 -21.08
C VAL A 16 -12.98 -56.43 -20.94
N ARG A 17 -12.11 -56.20 -21.93
CA ARG A 17 -11.18 -55.06 -21.95
C ARG A 17 -11.90 -53.70 -22.08
N MET A 18 -12.92 -53.62 -22.94
CA MET A 18 -13.76 -52.41 -23.05
C MET A 18 -14.52 -52.15 -21.75
N ALA A 19 -15.11 -53.18 -21.14
CA ALA A 19 -15.80 -53.05 -19.86
C ALA A 19 -14.85 -52.56 -18.75
N ALA A 20 -13.62 -53.08 -18.69
CA ALA A 20 -12.61 -52.63 -17.74
C ALA A 20 -12.18 -51.17 -17.99
N ALA A 21 -12.01 -50.76 -19.25
CA ALA A 21 -11.68 -49.38 -19.60
C ALA A 21 -12.79 -48.40 -19.21
N VAL A 22 -14.05 -48.77 -19.48
CA VAL A 22 -15.22 -47.98 -19.06
C VAL A 22 -15.31 -47.91 -17.54
N MET A 23 -15.08 -49.01 -16.82
CA MET A 23 -15.06 -48.99 -15.35
C MET A 23 -13.95 -48.08 -14.80
N LEU A 24 -12.75 -48.07 -15.39
CA LEU A 24 -11.68 -47.17 -14.97
C LEU A 24 -12.01 -45.70 -15.25
N ILE A 25 -12.65 -45.40 -16.39
CA ILE A 25 -13.10 -44.04 -16.72
C ILE A 25 -14.21 -43.60 -15.76
N VAL A 26 -15.19 -44.46 -15.48
CA VAL A 26 -16.27 -44.16 -14.53
C VAL A 26 -15.71 -44.02 -13.12
N ALA A 27 -14.83 -44.92 -12.67
CA ALA A 27 -14.19 -44.81 -11.36
C ALA A 27 -13.31 -43.55 -11.24
N GLY A 28 -12.58 -43.20 -12.29
CA GLY A 28 -11.78 -41.97 -12.35
C GLY A 28 -12.63 -40.70 -12.41
N ALA A 29 -13.73 -40.71 -13.16
CA ALA A 29 -14.67 -39.59 -13.26
C ALA A 29 -15.46 -39.41 -11.95
N SER A 30 -15.95 -40.49 -11.35
CA SER A 30 -16.61 -40.49 -10.05
C SER A 30 -15.64 -40.10 -8.93
N GLY A 31 -14.43 -40.64 -8.93
CA GLY A 31 -13.37 -40.28 -7.99
C GLY A 31 -12.94 -38.82 -8.13
N GLY A 32 -12.80 -38.31 -9.36
CA GLY A 32 -12.45 -36.92 -9.65
C GLY A 32 -13.58 -35.94 -9.33
N TRP A 33 -14.84 -36.32 -9.55
CA TRP A 33 -15.99 -35.46 -9.25
C TRP A 33 -16.30 -35.40 -7.76
N LEU A 34 -16.21 -36.53 -7.05
CA LEU A 34 -16.36 -36.58 -5.59
C LEU A 34 -15.14 -35.99 -4.87
N GLY A 35 -13.94 -36.16 -5.43
CA GLY A 35 -12.69 -35.59 -4.90
C GLY A 35 -12.55 -34.09 -5.15
N ARG A 36 -13.36 -33.50 -6.05
CA ARG A 36 -13.25 -32.07 -6.42
C ARG A 36 -13.40 -31.12 -5.23
N GLY A 37 -14.25 -31.45 -4.25
CA GLY A 37 -14.43 -30.66 -3.03
C GLY A 37 -13.40 -30.95 -1.92
N ALA A 38 -12.56 -31.98 -2.06
CA ALA A 38 -11.49 -32.30 -1.12
C ALA A 38 -10.15 -31.65 -1.48
N VAL A 39 -10.02 -31.09 -2.70
CA VAL A 39 -8.85 -30.34 -3.16
C VAL A 39 -8.96 -28.83 -2.90
N ASP A 40 -10.13 -28.35 -2.50
CA ASP A 40 -10.29 -26.97 -2.03
C ASP A 40 -9.59 -26.84 -0.68
N GLN A 41 -8.41 -26.21 -0.70
CA GLN A 41 -7.67 -25.88 0.52
C GLN A 41 -8.58 -25.09 1.45
N SER A 42 -8.57 -25.42 2.74
CA SER A 42 -9.41 -24.69 3.68
C SER A 42 -9.12 -23.18 3.62
N PRO A 43 -10.12 -22.30 3.77
CA PRO A 43 -9.93 -20.85 3.66
C PRO A 43 -8.79 -20.31 4.55
N VAL A 44 -8.56 -20.96 5.69
CA VAL A 44 -7.48 -20.62 6.64
C VAL A 44 -6.09 -20.91 6.06
N VAL A 45 -5.92 -22.01 5.33
CA VAL A 45 -4.64 -22.37 4.69
C VAL A 45 -4.32 -21.39 3.57
N GLN A 46 -5.31 -21.09 2.73
CA GLN A 46 -5.17 -20.14 1.64
C GLN A 46 -4.82 -18.74 2.15
N GLN A 47 -5.51 -18.26 3.19
CA GLN A 47 -5.23 -16.97 3.81
C GLN A 47 -3.80 -16.89 4.38
N ARG A 48 -3.32 -17.96 5.03
CA ARG A 48 -1.95 -18.01 5.55
C ARG A 48 -0.92 -17.93 4.43
N GLN A 49 -1.14 -18.63 3.33
CA GLN A 49 -0.27 -18.57 2.15
C GLN A 49 -0.26 -17.16 1.57
N THR A 50 -1.42 -16.52 1.40
CA THR A 50 -1.50 -15.14 0.91
C THR A 50 -0.69 -14.16 1.78
N LEU A 51 -0.77 -14.28 3.11
CA LEU A 51 0.01 -13.43 4.02
C LEU A 51 1.52 -13.72 3.97
N GLN A 52 1.92 -14.98 3.75
CA GLN A 52 3.32 -15.33 3.53
C GLN A 52 3.84 -14.70 2.23
N THR A 53 3.10 -14.82 1.14
CA THR A 53 3.45 -14.16 -0.13
C THR A 53 3.57 -12.65 0.04
N PHE A 54 2.62 -12.02 0.73
CA PHE A 54 2.67 -10.58 1.03
C PHE A 54 3.94 -10.20 1.84
N ALA A 55 4.34 -11.03 2.80
CA ALA A 55 5.57 -10.81 3.56
C ALA A 55 6.84 -10.97 2.69
N GLU A 56 6.83 -11.89 1.73
CA GLU A 56 7.91 -12.05 0.76
C GLU A 56 8.01 -10.84 -0.18
N GLU A 57 6.88 -10.33 -0.68
CA GLU A 57 6.83 -9.08 -1.47
C GLU A 57 7.41 -7.91 -0.66
N ALA A 58 7.00 -7.76 0.59
CA ALA A 58 7.51 -6.72 1.48
C ALA A 58 9.03 -6.82 1.67
N THR A 59 9.53 -8.05 1.80
CA THR A 59 10.97 -8.33 1.93
C THR A 59 11.75 -7.93 0.67
N GLN A 60 11.25 -8.29 -0.50
CA GLN A 60 11.89 -7.96 -1.79
C GLN A 60 11.89 -6.45 -2.05
N ALA A 61 10.75 -5.81 -1.85
CA ALA A 61 10.62 -4.37 -2.04
C ALA A 61 11.42 -3.60 -0.97
N HIS A 62 11.53 -4.08 0.27
CA HIS A 62 12.45 -3.51 1.26
C HIS A 62 13.88 -3.50 0.74
N ARG A 63 14.39 -4.62 0.22
CA ARG A 63 15.76 -4.67 -0.33
C ARG A 63 15.96 -3.67 -1.45
N PHE A 64 15.02 -3.59 -2.37
CA PHE A 64 15.09 -2.71 -3.53
C PHE A 64 15.05 -1.22 -3.14
N TYR A 65 14.11 -0.80 -2.29
CA TYR A 65 13.94 0.61 -1.96
C TYR A 65 14.89 1.12 -0.87
N THR A 66 15.60 0.23 -0.17
CA THR A 66 16.62 0.62 0.80
C THR A 66 18.04 0.61 0.24
N SER A 67 18.26 0.11 -0.99
CA SER A 67 19.59 0.05 -1.62
C SER A 67 19.99 1.32 -2.39
N ASP A 68 19.04 2.18 -2.77
CA ASP A 68 19.32 3.44 -3.48
C ASP A 68 18.89 4.65 -2.63
N GLU A 69 19.68 5.71 -2.67
CA GLU A 69 19.46 6.94 -1.92
C GLU A 69 18.58 7.97 -2.64
N ARG A 70 18.41 7.88 -3.97
CA ARG A 70 17.93 9.03 -4.77
C ARG A 70 16.41 9.14 -4.94
N PHE A 71 15.66 8.06 -4.77
CA PHE A 71 14.20 8.06 -4.98
C PHE A 71 13.48 7.18 -3.94
N GLN A 72 13.76 7.39 -2.66
CA GLN A 72 13.43 6.49 -1.55
C GLN A 72 11.95 6.50 -1.14
N VAL A 73 11.25 7.60 -1.43
CA VAL A 73 9.83 7.80 -1.15
C VAL A 73 9.23 8.63 -2.29
N GLU A 74 7.97 8.37 -2.62
CA GLU A 74 7.26 9.18 -3.62
C GLU A 74 6.78 10.50 -3.01
N LEU A 75 6.42 10.46 -1.72
CA LEU A 75 6.04 11.62 -0.94
C LEU A 75 6.75 11.57 0.41
N GLY A 76 7.44 12.66 0.74
CA GLY A 76 8.14 12.84 2.01
C GLY A 76 7.18 12.96 3.19
N ALA A 77 7.69 12.73 4.40
CA ALA A 77 6.91 12.86 5.63
C ALA A 77 6.85 14.30 6.19
N ASP A 78 7.32 15.31 5.46
CA ASP A 78 7.26 16.73 5.88
C ASP A 78 5.82 17.16 6.18
N ASN A 79 4.86 16.60 5.45
CA ASN A 79 3.44 16.67 5.73
C ASN A 79 2.85 15.25 5.81
N GLN A 80 2.88 14.67 7.00
CA GLN A 80 2.39 13.30 7.24
C GLN A 80 0.89 13.14 6.93
N ASP A 81 0.07 14.18 7.12
CA ASP A 81 -1.37 14.12 6.82
C ASP A 81 -1.61 14.00 5.30
N GLU A 82 -0.85 14.74 4.49
CA GLU A 82 -0.90 14.64 3.04
C GLU A 82 -0.44 13.26 2.55
N LEU A 83 0.65 12.75 3.12
CA LEU A 83 1.14 11.39 2.84
C LEU A 83 0.09 10.32 3.13
N ASN A 84 -0.52 10.38 4.32
CA ASN A 84 -1.54 9.42 4.74
C ASN A 84 -2.78 9.51 3.86
N SER A 85 -3.25 10.71 3.54
CA SER A 85 -4.40 10.94 2.65
C SER A 85 -4.13 10.40 1.24
N TRP A 86 -2.95 10.70 0.68
CA TRP A 86 -2.56 10.22 -0.64
C TRP A 86 -2.46 8.69 -0.69
N LEU A 87 -1.82 8.06 0.29
CA LEU A 87 -1.72 6.60 0.37
C LEU A 87 -3.09 5.94 0.61
N SER A 88 -3.92 6.53 1.47
CA SER A 88 -5.28 6.02 1.71
C SER A 88 -6.12 6.00 0.45
N LYS A 89 -6.02 7.06 -0.37
CA LYS A 89 -6.69 7.11 -1.68
C LYS A 89 -6.17 6.04 -2.64
N ARG A 90 -4.86 5.73 -2.61
CA ARG A 90 -4.24 4.71 -3.47
C ARG A 90 -4.64 3.29 -3.06
N VAL A 91 -4.64 3.01 -1.76
CA VAL A 91 -5.01 1.70 -1.20
C VAL A 91 -6.53 1.49 -1.22
N GLY A 92 -7.31 2.58 -1.18
CA GLY A 92 -8.77 2.53 -1.08
C GLY A 92 -9.25 2.18 0.34
N ARG A 93 -8.40 2.36 1.35
CA ARG A 93 -8.64 2.15 2.77
C ARG A 93 -7.87 3.19 3.56
N ASP A 94 -8.36 3.57 4.74
CA ASP A 94 -7.65 4.47 5.62
C ASP A 94 -6.37 3.79 6.13
N VAL A 95 -5.22 4.35 5.75
CA VAL A 95 -3.90 3.92 6.18
C VAL A 95 -3.13 5.13 6.69
N PHE A 96 -2.28 4.89 7.68
CA PHE A 96 -1.41 5.94 8.22
C PHE A 96 -0.06 5.35 8.61
N GLY A 97 0.98 6.20 8.60
CA GLY A 97 2.29 5.86 9.13
C GLY A 97 2.28 5.94 10.65
N PRO A 98 2.46 4.82 11.38
CA PRO A 98 2.45 4.82 12.84
C PRO A 98 3.59 5.64 13.45
N ASP A 99 3.36 6.19 14.65
CA ASP A 99 4.38 6.91 15.43
C ASP A 99 5.34 5.91 16.09
N LEU A 100 6.60 5.94 15.65
CA LEU A 100 7.67 5.09 16.16
C LEU A 100 8.81 5.89 16.80
N ASP A 101 8.61 7.17 17.12
CA ASP A 101 9.63 8.03 17.72
C ASP A 101 10.11 7.46 19.06
N LYS A 102 9.19 6.88 19.85
CA LYS A 102 9.50 6.24 21.14
C LYS A 102 10.42 5.02 21.05
N VAL A 103 10.52 4.41 19.86
CA VAL A 103 11.42 3.29 19.57
C VAL A 103 12.58 3.71 18.66
N GLY A 104 12.81 5.03 18.51
CA GLY A 104 13.95 5.59 17.78
C GLY A 104 13.86 5.47 16.27
N LEU A 105 12.65 5.37 15.71
CA LEU A 105 12.42 5.27 14.27
C LEU A 105 11.59 6.45 13.79
N ARG A 106 12.20 7.30 12.97
CA ARG A 106 11.55 8.46 12.38
C ARG A 106 10.98 8.12 11.01
N LEU A 107 9.72 8.49 10.77
CA LEU A 107 9.09 8.37 9.45
C LEU A 107 9.78 9.32 8.47
N ILE A 108 10.19 8.82 7.30
CA ILE A 108 10.81 9.63 6.24
C ILE A 108 9.90 9.84 5.03
N GLY A 109 8.88 8.99 4.86
CA GLY A 109 7.87 9.15 3.82
C GLY A 109 7.24 7.82 3.44
N GLY A 110 6.63 7.78 2.27
CA GLY A 110 6.05 6.55 1.74
C GLY A 110 5.83 6.55 0.23
N ARG A 111 5.29 5.43 -0.25
CA ARG A 111 4.95 5.19 -1.66
C ARG A 111 3.81 4.19 -1.80
N SER A 112 3.12 4.23 -2.93
CA SER A 112 2.18 3.17 -3.31
C SER A 112 2.89 2.14 -4.19
N LEU A 113 2.49 0.89 -4.11
CA LEU A 113 3.07 -0.19 -4.91
C LEU A 113 2.07 -1.34 -5.11
N PRO A 114 2.17 -2.08 -6.21
CA PRO A 114 1.37 -3.27 -6.41
C PRO A 114 1.79 -4.38 -5.43
N THR A 115 0.80 -5.14 -4.97
CA THR A 115 0.94 -6.31 -4.09
C THR A 115 -0.08 -7.37 -4.50
N GLU A 116 0.08 -8.61 -4.03
CA GLU A 116 -0.95 -9.66 -4.20
C GLU A 116 -2.30 -9.29 -3.57
N LEU A 117 -2.31 -8.35 -2.62
CA LEU A 117 -3.51 -7.82 -1.98
C LEU A 117 -4.15 -6.66 -2.76
N GLY A 118 -3.62 -6.32 -3.94
CA GLY A 118 -4.00 -5.15 -4.73
C GLY A 118 -3.04 -3.98 -4.53
N ALA A 119 -3.54 -2.75 -4.62
CA ALA A 119 -2.73 -1.57 -4.35
C ALA A 119 -2.36 -1.50 -2.86
N GLY A 120 -1.06 -1.54 -2.56
CA GLY A 120 -0.50 -1.42 -1.23
C GLY A 120 0.15 -0.06 -0.99
N ALA A 121 0.52 0.14 0.27
CA ALA A 121 1.33 1.27 0.73
C ALA A 121 2.61 0.76 1.38
N GLN A 122 3.70 1.51 1.21
CA GLN A 122 4.93 1.35 1.98
C GLN A 122 5.20 2.67 2.71
N TYR A 123 5.35 2.59 4.03
CA TYR A 123 5.95 3.63 4.86
C TYR A 123 7.40 3.27 5.13
N MET A 124 8.29 4.25 5.05
CA MET A 124 9.71 4.06 5.31
C MET A 124 10.14 4.86 6.53
N TYR A 125 10.92 4.20 7.38
CA TYR A 125 11.46 4.74 8.62
C TYR A 125 12.97 4.63 8.61
N VAL A 126 13.62 5.51 9.36
CA VAL A 126 15.06 5.50 9.59
C VAL A 126 15.37 5.65 11.07
N ASN A 127 16.38 4.93 11.55
CA ASN A 127 16.90 5.13 12.90
C ASN A 127 18.11 6.06 12.92
N GLU A 128 18.63 6.37 14.12
CA GLU A 128 19.81 7.23 14.30
C GLU A 128 21.09 6.70 13.62
N ALA A 129 21.19 5.37 13.45
CA ALA A 129 22.28 4.72 12.74
C ALA A 129 22.08 4.66 11.21
N ASN A 130 21.12 5.43 10.68
CA ASN A 130 20.70 5.47 9.27
C ASN A 130 20.26 4.11 8.71
N LYS A 131 19.89 3.16 9.57
CA LYS A 131 19.30 1.88 9.16
C LYS A 131 17.82 2.08 8.89
N ARG A 132 17.34 1.48 7.81
CA ARG A 132 15.96 1.61 7.35
C ARG A 132 15.09 0.44 7.78
N VAL A 133 13.83 0.77 8.06
CA VAL A 133 12.74 -0.17 8.30
C VAL A 133 11.58 0.26 7.42
N THR A 134 10.87 -0.71 6.85
CA THR A 134 9.69 -0.42 6.02
C THR A 134 8.47 -1.15 6.55
N LEU A 135 7.37 -0.43 6.68
CA LEU A 135 6.05 -0.98 6.98
C LEU A 135 5.22 -1.03 5.70
N PHE A 136 4.87 -2.24 5.28
CA PHE A 136 3.97 -2.47 4.16
C PHE A 136 2.56 -2.67 4.68
N VAL A 137 1.59 -2.11 3.96
CA VAL A 137 0.17 -2.18 4.29
C VAL A 137 -0.60 -2.61 3.05
N GLY A 138 -1.47 -3.61 3.20
CA GLY A 138 -2.35 -4.11 2.14
C GLY A 138 -3.73 -4.48 2.69
N ALA A 139 -4.71 -4.71 1.80
CA ALA A 139 -6.09 -5.00 2.19
C ALA A 139 -6.52 -6.40 1.74
N PRO A 140 -6.40 -7.43 2.59
CA PRO A 140 -6.79 -8.80 2.23
C PRO A 140 -8.31 -8.93 2.03
N ARG A 141 -8.73 -9.88 1.17
CA ARG A 141 -10.16 -10.15 0.89
C ARG A 141 -10.92 -10.73 2.08
N SER A 142 -10.24 -11.44 2.97
CA SER A 142 -10.79 -12.07 4.17
C SER A 142 -9.87 -11.87 5.37
N GLY A 143 -10.45 -11.78 6.57
CA GLY A 143 -9.72 -11.55 7.82
C GLY A 143 -9.29 -12.83 8.56
N ASN A 144 -8.25 -12.65 9.40
CA ASN A 144 -7.51 -13.54 10.34
C ASN A 144 -6.32 -14.36 9.79
N PRO A 145 -5.17 -14.43 10.50
CA PRO A 145 -5.03 -14.34 11.97
C PRO A 145 -4.16 -13.18 12.53
N ALA A 146 -4.58 -12.68 13.70
CA ALA A 146 -3.95 -11.64 14.53
C ALA A 146 -2.66 -12.07 15.28
N LYS A 147 -1.97 -13.13 14.83
CA LYS A 147 -0.69 -13.55 15.41
C LYS A 147 0.45 -13.13 14.50
N PHE A 148 1.51 -12.57 15.07
CA PHE A 148 2.72 -12.27 14.34
C PHE A 148 3.29 -13.53 13.68
N GLY A 149 3.31 -13.51 12.35
CA GLY A 149 4.15 -14.37 11.53
C GLY A 149 5.55 -13.78 11.44
N PHE A 150 6.53 -14.65 11.21
CA PHE A 150 7.91 -14.26 11.01
C PHE A 150 8.45 -14.98 9.78
N SER A 151 9.15 -14.24 8.92
CA SER A 151 9.96 -14.79 7.85
C SER A 151 11.31 -14.11 7.84
N GLN A 152 12.33 -14.81 7.36
CA GLN A 152 13.65 -14.24 7.15
C GLN A 152 14.18 -14.72 5.80
N ASN A 153 14.56 -13.78 4.97
CA ASN A 153 15.25 -14.05 3.71
C ASN A 153 16.60 -13.35 3.79
N GLY A 154 17.69 -14.12 3.82
CA GLY A 154 19.04 -13.59 3.97
C GLY A 154 19.18 -12.65 5.18
N ASP A 155 19.58 -11.41 4.92
CA ASP A 155 19.82 -10.35 5.89
C ASP A 155 18.56 -9.54 6.30
N VAL A 156 17.40 -9.80 5.67
CA VAL A 156 16.15 -9.09 5.95
C VAL A 156 15.20 -10.01 6.71
N ALA A 157 14.85 -9.56 7.91
CA ALA A 157 13.79 -10.14 8.71
C ALA A 157 12.47 -9.40 8.45
N THR A 158 11.36 -10.15 8.47
CA THR A 158 10.02 -9.61 8.26
C THR A 158 9.03 -10.19 9.27
N ILE A 159 8.28 -9.32 9.94
CA ILE A 159 7.16 -9.70 10.83
C ILE A 159 5.87 -9.22 10.19
N TYR A 160 4.86 -10.09 10.11
CA TYR A 160 3.62 -9.78 9.41
C TYR A 160 2.39 -10.26 10.18
N TRP A 161 1.29 -9.53 10.05
CA TRP A 161 0.03 -9.80 10.77
C TRP A 161 -1.16 -9.14 10.07
N VAL A 162 -2.35 -9.41 10.57
CA VAL A 162 -3.58 -8.71 10.19
C VAL A 162 -4.12 -7.98 11.43
N GLU A 163 -4.48 -6.72 11.27
CA GLU A 163 -5.21 -5.93 12.27
C GLU A 163 -6.38 -5.22 11.58
N GLY A 164 -7.59 -5.43 12.09
CA GLY A 164 -8.81 -5.01 11.42
C GLY A 164 -8.90 -5.46 9.95
N PRO A 165 -9.15 -4.54 8.99
CA PRO A 165 -9.27 -4.86 7.57
C PRO A 165 -7.92 -4.85 6.82
N LEU A 166 -6.80 -4.65 7.52
CA LEU A 166 -5.49 -4.43 6.91
C LEU A 166 -4.50 -5.53 7.30
N ALA A 167 -3.67 -5.91 6.34
CA ALA A 167 -2.47 -6.72 6.55
C ALA A 167 -1.25 -5.80 6.63
N TYR A 168 -0.34 -6.14 7.52
CA TYR A 168 0.89 -5.41 7.78
C TYR A 168 2.09 -6.34 7.62
N ALA A 169 3.17 -5.84 7.04
CA ALA A 169 4.46 -6.52 7.00
C ALA A 169 5.59 -5.52 7.28
N LEU A 170 6.28 -5.71 8.40
CA LEU A 170 7.39 -4.90 8.84
C LEU A 170 8.71 -5.59 8.49
N ALA A 171 9.51 -4.97 7.64
CA ALA A 171 10.77 -5.53 7.14
C ALA A 171 11.98 -4.64 7.53
N GLY A 172 13.09 -5.28 7.91
CA GLY A 172 14.31 -4.58 8.28
C GLY A 172 15.55 -5.49 8.38
N ARG A 173 16.73 -4.87 8.24
CA ARG A 173 18.04 -5.52 8.47
C ARG A 173 18.45 -5.43 9.94
N MET A 174 17.74 -6.15 10.80
CA MET A 174 17.98 -6.20 12.24
C MET A 174 17.65 -7.59 12.82
N SER A 175 17.96 -7.80 14.10
CA SER A 175 17.61 -9.04 14.78
C SER A 175 16.09 -9.25 14.82
N LYS A 176 15.66 -10.51 14.94
CA LYS A 176 14.24 -10.84 15.11
C LYS A 176 13.66 -10.16 16.34
N GLU A 177 14.43 -10.10 17.43
CA GLU A 177 14.03 -9.54 18.71
C GLU A 177 13.82 -8.03 18.60
N ASP A 178 14.73 -7.31 17.95
CA ASP A 178 14.58 -5.87 17.73
C ASP A 178 13.41 -5.57 16.81
N LEU A 179 13.26 -6.34 15.72
CA LEU A 179 12.14 -6.18 14.79
C LEU A 179 10.80 -6.45 15.48
N LEU A 180 10.74 -7.41 16.40
CA LEU A 180 9.54 -7.72 17.18
C LEU A 180 9.15 -6.56 18.08
N ARG A 181 10.11 -5.89 18.75
CA ARG A 181 9.82 -4.69 19.55
C ARG A 181 9.21 -3.56 18.70
N VAL A 182 9.71 -3.39 17.47
CA VAL A 182 9.15 -2.40 16.54
C VAL A 182 7.77 -2.84 16.07
N ALA A 183 7.56 -4.12 15.74
CA ALA A 183 6.25 -4.64 15.34
C ALA A 183 5.20 -4.48 16.45
N GLU A 184 5.57 -4.66 17.72
CA GLU A 184 4.70 -4.39 18.87
C GLU A 184 4.35 -2.90 18.99
N ALA A 185 5.31 -2.00 18.77
CA ALA A 185 5.04 -0.56 18.76
C ALA A 185 4.06 -0.17 17.63
N VAL A 186 4.30 -0.68 16.41
CA VAL A 186 3.39 -0.51 15.27
C VAL A 186 2.01 -1.04 15.63
N TYR A 187 1.92 -2.28 16.14
CA TYR A 187 0.67 -2.92 16.52
C TYR A 187 -0.15 -2.09 17.51
N ASN A 188 0.49 -1.57 18.55
CA ASN A 188 -0.18 -0.77 19.56
C ASN A 188 -0.71 0.56 19.00
N ASP A 189 0.06 1.23 18.13
CA ASP A 189 -0.35 2.51 17.55
C ASP A 189 -1.46 2.34 16.49
N VAL A 190 -1.37 1.32 15.62
CA VAL A 190 -2.46 1.02 14.66
C VAL A 190 -3.75 0.62 15.35
N LYS A 191 -3.64 -0.08 16.50
CA LYS A 191 -4.80 -0.46 17.32
C LYS A 191 -5.43 0.73 18.05
N ALA A 192 -4.61 1.69 18.49
CA ALA A 192 -5.10 2.95 19.04
C ALA A 192 -5.77 3.84 17.97
N GLY A 193 -5.36 3.67 16.71
CA GLY A 193 -5.82 4.44 15.57
C GLY A 193 -5.01 5.73 15.37
N PRO A 194 -5.22 6.43 14.25
CA PRO A 194 -4.48 7.65 13.96
C PRO A 194 -4.78 8.70 15.04
N ARG A 195 -3.74 9.35 15.56
CA ARG A 195 -3.91 10.49 16.45
C ARG A 195 -4.63 11.59 15.67
N ARG A 196 -5.91 11.82 15.99
CA ARG A 196 -6.59 13.03 15.54
C ARG A 196 -5.83 14.22 16.11
N PRO A 197 -5.41 15.20 15.30
CA PRO A 197 -5.01 16.49 15.83
C PRO A 197 -6.16 16.98 16.72
N GLU A 198 -5.87 17.24 18.00
CA GLU A 198 -6.85 17.95 18.83
C GLU A 198 -7.23 19.23 18.09
N PRO A 199 -8.52 19.58 17.97
CA PRO A 199 -8.89 20.86 17.41
C PRO A 199 -8.21 21.93 18.25
N GLN A 200 -7.20 22.60 17.66
CA GLN A 200 -6.55 23.73 18.28
C GLN A 200 -7.66 24.70 18.71
N PRO A 201 -7.71 25.15 19.98
CA PRO A 201 -8.62 26.20 20.37
C PRO A 201 -8.41 27.34 19.36
N GLN A 202 -9.47 27.76 18.67
CA GLN A 202 -9.43 28.86 17.70
C GLN A 202 -8.99 30.15 18.42
N GLN A 203 -7.68 30.34 18.58
CA GLN A 203 -7.11 31.49 19.27
C GLN A 203 -6.67 32.57 18.29
N ASN A 204 -7.36 32.70 17.14
CA ASN A 204 -7.17 33.81 16.20
C ASN A 204 -8.39 34.02 15.27
N GLN A 205 -9.58 34.12 15.86
CA GLN A 205 -10.62 35.00 15.30
C GLN A 205 -10.71 36.26 16.16
N GLN A 206 -9.61 37.03 16.21
CA GLN A 206 -9.74 38.45 16.48
C GLN A 206 -10.42 39.06 15.24
N PRO A 207 -11.56 39.77 15.38
CA PRO A 207 -12.11 40.52 14.27
C PRO A 207 -11.04 41.50 13.78
N GLN A 208 -10.64 41.38 12.52
CA GLN A 208 -9.82 42.40 11.86
C GLN A 208 -10.54 43.74 12.05
N PRO A 209 -9.90 44.79 12.58
CA PRO A 209 -10.49 46.12 12.49
C PRO A 209 -10.67 46.40 11.00
N GLN A 210 -11.93 46.56 10.60
CA GLN A 210 -12.29 47.07 9.28
C GLN A 210 -11.40 48.30 9.05
N GLN A 211 -10.53 48.22 8.05
CA GLN A 211 -9.85 49.39 7.51
C GLN A 211 -10.98 50.35 7.12
N GLU A 212 -11.19 51.37 7.95
CA GLU A 212 -12.05 52.51 7.67
C GLU A 212 -11.73 52.97 6.25
N GLN A 213 -12.71 52.79 5.36
CA GLN A 213 -12.71 53.38 4.04
C GLN A 213 -12.54 54.89 4.23
N GLN A 214 -11.32 55.38 4.05
CA GLN A 214 -11.06 56.81 4.00
C GLN A 214 -11.85 57.38 2.82
N PRO A 215 -12.73 58.38 3.05
CA PRO A 215 -13.33 59.12 1.96
C PRO A 215 -12.19 59.83 1.23
N GLN A 216 -12.11 59.61 -0.09
CA GLN A 216 -11.23 60.38 -0.97
C GLN A 216 -11.48 61.86 -0.71
N GLN A 217 -10.52 62.52 -0.04
CA GLN A 217 -10.49 63.97 0.04
C GLN A 217 -10.25 64.48 -1.37
N GLN A 218 -11.34 64.96 -1.96
CA GLN A 218 -11.38 65.77 -3.15
C GLN A 218 -10.49 66.99 -2.90
N GLN A 219 -9.23 66.89 -3.34
CA GLN A 219 -8.27 67.97 -3.23
C GLN A 219 -8.63 69.04 -4.27
N ASP A 220 -9.25 70.10 -3.77
CA ASP A 220 -9.40 71.39 -4.43
C ASP A 220 -8.05 71.85 -5.01
N GLN A 221 -7.92 71.76 -6.33
CA GLN A 221 -6.83 72.40 -7.07
C GLN A 221 -7.33 73.76 -7.58
N PRO A 222 -6.74 74.89 -7.15
CA PRO A 222 -7.16 76.21 -7.62
C PRO A 222 -6.72 76.46 -9.08
N PRO A 223 -7.47 77.26 -9.86
CA PRO A 223 -7.14 77.51 -11.26
C PRO A 223 -6.05 78.59 -11.34
N ALA A 224 -4.90 78.27 -11.91
CA ALA A 224 -3.94 79.29 -12.30
C ALA A 224 -3.06 78.82 -13.45
N GLY A 225 -3.05 79.59 -14.54
CA GLY A 225 -1.90 79.66 -15.45
C GLY A 225 -2.15 79.17 -16.88
N VAL A 226 -2.89 79.95 -17.66
CA VAL A 226 -2.63 80.09 -19.10
C VAL A 226 -1.18 80.55 -19.26
N GLN A 227 -0.36 79.94 -20.13
CA GLN A 227 0.65 80.51 -21.08
C GLN A 227 1.41 79.34 -21.79
N PRO A 228 2.17 79.56 -22.88
CA PRO A 228 1.72 79.92 -24.22
C PRO A 228 2.21 78.92 -25.29
N ILE A 229 1.58 78.98 -26.47
CA ILE A 229 2.03 78.35 -27.71
C ILE A 229 3.50 78.70 -28.01
N SER A 230 4.33 77.71 -28.30
CA SER A 230 5.66 77.93 -28.86
C SER A 230 5.69 77.34 -30.27
N ASP A 231 5.60 78.25 -31.24
CA ASP A 231 5.98 78.02 -32.62
C ASP A 231 7.44 77.56 -32.69
N THR A 232 7.73 76.58 -33.54
CA THR A 232 9.09 76.41 -34.06
C THR A 232 9.00 76.29 -35.58
N HIS A 233 9.09 77.45 -36.21
CA HIS A 233 9.27 77.60 -37.65
C HIS A 233 10.73 77.24 -37.99
N LYS A 234 10.91 76.31 -38.92
CA LYS A 234 12.21 75.96 -39.51
C LYS A 234 12.52 76.92 -40.66
N PRO A 235 13.73 77.47 -40.77
CA PRO A 235 14.06 78.49 -41.78
C PRO A 235 14.22 77.89 -43.18
N LYS A 236 13.89 78.69 -44.19
CA LYS A 236 14.13 78.45 -45.62
C LYS A 236 15.15 79.48 -46.13
N ASP A 237 16.08 78.98 -46.92
CA ASP A 237 17.23 79.56 -47.61
C ASP A 237 17.18 81.05 -48.03
N SER A 238 18.27 81.78 -47.76
CA SER A 238 19.19 82.45 -48.72
C SER A 238 19.98 83.57 -48.07
#